data_AF-A0A381PHF9-F1
#
_entry.id   AF-A0A381PHF9-F1
#
_cell.length_a   1.000
_cell.length_b   1.000
_cell.length_c   1.000
_cell.angle_alpha   90.00
_cell.angle_beta   90.00
_cell.angle_gamma   90.00
#
_symmetry.space_group_name_H-M   'P 1'
#
loop_
_entity.id
_entity.type
_entity.pdbx_description
1 polymer ?
#
loop_
_entity_poly.entity_id
_entity_poly.type
_entity_poly.pdbx_seq_one_letter_code
_entity_poly.pdbx_strand_id
1 'polypeptide(L)'
;MKKKMIYLFFISALLPLRGQVQTPSDFWNSQSDGEKVAFINGAYAAISTLKNHHQLEVKKQYMHNDNWVEPYYIRRFYDIADEYRSNEVGYNLKIIAMHMDAFYTNSDNSRIPVMESLRIVSLIQDGERDRANLRLLKAQRKHNK
;
A
#
# COMPACT_ATOMS: atom_id res chain seq x y z
N MET A 1 45.22 -18.97 25.25
CA MET A 1 44.48 -18.10 24.31
C MET A 1 43.37 -18.82 23.54
N LYS A 2 43.58 -20.03 23.01
CA LYS A 2 42.57 -20.79 22.24
C LYS A 2 41.25 -21.05 22.97
N LYS A 3 41.27 -21.37 24.27
CA LYS A 3 40.05 -21.59 25.08
C LYS A 3 39.17 -20.33 25.22
N LYS A 4 39.77 -19.14 25.38
CA LYS A 4 39.02 -17.86 25.46
C LYS A 4 38.34 -17.50 24.13
N MET A 5 38.96 -17.87 23.00
CA MET A 5 38.39 -17.69 21.66
C MET A 5 37.15 -18.58 21.41
N ILE A 6 37.17 -19.81 21.94
CA ILE A 6 36.03 -20.74 21.84
C ILE A 6 34.83 -20.23 22.65
N TYR A 7 35.06 -19.67 23.84
CA TYR A 7 33.99 -19.05 24.63
C TYR A 7 33.40 -17.81 23.94
N LEU A 8 34.22 -16.99 23.27
CA LEU A 8 33.74 -15.83 22.53
C LEU A 8 32.82 -16.23 21.36
N PHE A 9 33.16 -17.32 20.66
CA PHE A 9 32.38 -17.85 19.54
C PHE A 9 31.04 -18.45 19.98
N PHE A 10 31.01 -19.09 21.16
CA PHE A 10 29.77 -19.61 21.74
C PHE A 10 28.82 -18.50 22.23
N ILE A 11 29.35 -17.39 22.73
CA ILE A 11 28.54 -16.24 23.17
C ILE A 11 27.91 -15.51 21.98
N SER A 12 28.62 -15.39 20.84
CA SER A 12 28.06 -14.78 19.63
C SER A 12 26.98 -15.62 18.95
N ALA A 13 27.02 -16.95 19.10
CA ALA A 13 26.03 -17.86 18.52
C ALA A 13 24.71 -17.94 19.31
N LEU A 14 24.69 -17.42 20.55
CA LEU A 14 23.52 -17.42 21.43
C LEU A 14 22.70 -16.12 21.38
N LEU A 15 23.14 -15.12 20.62
CA LEU A 15 22.32 -13.93 20.37
C LEU A 15 21.26 -14.30 19.34
N PRO A 16 19.96 -14.36 19.70
CA PRO A 16 18.95 -14.47 18.68
C PRO A 16 19.08 -13.23 17.80
N LEU A 17 19.34 -13.42 16.50
CA LEU A 17 19.09 -12.42 15.48
C LEU A 17 17.57 -12.18 15.47
N ARG A 18 17.07 -11.42 16.45
CA ARG A 18 15.73 -10.85 16.39
C ARG A 18 15.79 -9.80 15.30
N GLY A 19 15.52 -10.21 14.06
CA GLY A 19 15.18 -9.28 13.01
C GLY A 19 14.08 -8.38 13.56
N GLN A 20 14.34 -7.07 13.61
CA GLN A 20 13.36 -6.10 14.07
C GLN A 20 12.11 -6.29 13.21
N VAL A 21 10.97 -6.57 13.84
CA VAL A 21 9.69 -6.73 13.11
C VAL A 21 9.38 -5.37 12.52
N GLN A 22 9.74 -5.17 11.25
CA GLN A 22 9.41 -3.94 10.54
C GLN A 22 7.90 -3.88 10.34
N THR A 23 7.30 -2.86 10.92
CA THR A 23 5.91 -2.51 10.63
C THR A 23 5.82 -1.85 9.26
N PRO A 24 4.65 -1.86 8.61
CA PRO A 24 4.40 -1.05 7.42
C PRO A 24 4.77 0.43 7.59
N SER A 25 4.56 1.01 8.78
CA SER A 25 5.02 2.37 9.07
C SER A 25 6.54 2.49 9.10
N ASP A 26 7.28 1.50 9.59
CA ASP A 26 8.75 1.53 9.59
C ASP A 26 9.28 1.51 8.15
N PHE A 27 8.69 0.70 7.29
CA PHE A 27 8.99 0.70 5.85
C PHE A 27 8.75 2.10 5.26
N TRP A 28 7.54 2.66 5.45
CA TRP A 28 7.19 3.96 4.87
C TRP A 28 8.10 5.09 5.36
N ASN A 29 8.37 5.13 6.67
CA ASN A 29 9.18 6.16 7.31
C ASN A 29 10.68 6.04 6.95
N SER A 30 11.14 4.86 6.55
CA SER A 30 12.52 4.67 6.08
C SER A 30 12.78 5.22 4.67
N GLN A 31 11.73 5.53 3.91
CA GLN A 31 11.85 6.04 2.55
C GLN A 31 12.11 7.55 2.55
N SER A 32 12.94 8.02 1.63
CA SER A 32 13.07 9.44 1.30
C SER A 32 11.81 9.99 0.62
N ASP A 33 11.64 11.32 0.61
CA ASP A 33 10.52 11.98 -0.08
C ASP A 33 10.40 11.57 -1.56
N GLY A 34 11.55 11.42 -2.24
CA GLY A 34 11.59 10.98 -3.64
C GLY A 34 11.13 9.54 -3.81
N GLU A 35 11.53 8.63 -2.91
CA GLU A 35 11.11 7.22 -2.92
C GLU A 35 9.62 7.07 -2.60
N LYS A 36 9.09 7.86 -1.67
CA LYS A 36 7.65 7.91 -1.36
C LYS A 36 6.83 8.32 -2.58
N VAL A 37 7.24 9.39 -3.26
CA VAL A 37 6.59 9.86 -4.50
C VAL A 37 6.68 8.81 -5.60
N ALA A 38 7.86 8.20 -5.80
CA ALA A 38 8.05 7.15 -6.79
C ALA A 38 7.17 5.91 -6.51
N PHE A 39 7.05 5.51 -5.24
CA PHE A 39 6.17 4.42 -4.81
C PHE A 39 4.71 4.72 -5.17
N ILE A 40 4.21 5.91 -4.80
CA ILE A 40 2.83 6.32 -5.09
C ILE A 40 2.59 6.34 -6.60
N ASN A 41 3.54 6.89 -7.37
CA ASN A 41 3.44 6.91 -8.83
C ASN A 41 3.37 5.49 -9.41
N GLY A 42 4.22 4.58 -8.94
CA GLY A 42 4.21 3.18 -9.33
C GLY A 42 2.89 2.49 -9.00
N ALA A 43 2.35 2.72 -7.81
CA ALA A 43 1.04 2.21 -7.41
C ALA A 43 -0.08 2.73 -8.32
N TYR A 44 -0.10 4.03 -8.61
CA TYR A 44 -1.09 4.66 -9.49
C TYR A 44 -0.98 4.13 -10.92
N ALA A 45 0.24 3.99 -11.45
CA ALA A 45 0.50 3.45 -12.78
C ALA A 45 0.07 1.98 -12.90
N ALA A 46 0.38 1.15 -11.90
CA ALA A 46 -0.02 -0.25 -11.87
C ALA A 46 -1.55 -0.39 -11.88
N ILE A 47 -2.24 0.37 -11.02
CA ILE A 47 -3.70 0.32 -10.92
C ILE A 47 -4.37 0.84 -12.20
N SER A 48 -3.85 1.93 -12.78
CA SER A 48 -4.34 2.44 -14.06
C SER A 48 -4.11 1.42 -15.19
N THR A 49 -2.99 0.73 -15.20
CA THR A 49 -2.68 -0.30 -16.20
C THR A 49 -3.64 -1.48 -16.08
N LEU A 50 -3.89 -1.96 -14.86
CA LEU A 50 -4.87 -3.01 -14.59
C LEU A 50 -6.28 -2.57 -15.01
N LYS A 51 -6.66 -1.32 -14.71
CA LYS A 51 -7.93 -0.73 -15.13
C LYS A 51 -8.09 -0.75 -16.65
N ASN A 52 -7.09 -0.26 -17.37
CA ASN A 52 -7.09 -0.20 -18.82
C ASN A 52 -7.11 -1.60 -19.45
N HIS A 53 -6.30 -2.53 -18.94
CA HIS A 53 -6.29 -3.90 -19.42
C HIS A 53 -7.67 -4.55 -19.27
N HIS A 54 -8.30 -4.41 -18.10
CA HIS A 54 -9.66 -4.91 -17.88
C HIS A 54 -10.69 -4.25 -18.81
N GLN A 55 -10.60 -2.94 -19.08
CA GLN A 55 -11.47 -2.26 -20.04
C GLN A 55 -11.30 -2.80 -21.47
N LEU A 56 -10.07 -3.15 -21.87
CA LEU A 56 -9.79 -3.77 -23.15
C LEU A 56 -10.42 -5.16 -23.26
N GLU A 57 -10.31 -6.00 -22.21
CA GLU A 57 -10.93 -7.33 -22.21
C GLU A 57 -12.47 -7.25 -22.26
N VAL A 58 -13.08 -6.33 -21.52
CA VAL A 58 -14.53 -6.06 -21.61
C VAL A 58 -14.92 -5.62 -23.03
N LYS A 59 -14.12 -4.75 -23.66
CA LYS A 59 -14.37 -4.33 -25.05
C LYS A 59 -14.29 -5.51 -26.03
N LYS A 60 -13.31 -6.39 -25.88
CA LYS A 60 -13.18 -7.61 -26.70
C LYS A 60 -14.39 -8.53 -26.53
N GLN A 61 -14.89 -8.67 -25.30
CA GLN A 61 -16.12 -9.42 -25.01
C GLN A 61 -17.31 -8.86 -25.80
N TYR A 62 -17.53 -7.54 -25.75
CA TYR A 62 -18.62 -6.89 -26.50
C TYR A 62 -18.48 -7.01 -28.02
N MET A 63 -17.26 -7.18 -28.52
CA MET A 63 -16.98 -7.38 -29.95
C MET A 63 -17.04 -8.85 -30.38
N HIS A 64 -17.41 -9.76 -29.48
CA HIS A 64 -17.39 -11.21 -29.72
C HIS A 64 -16.05 -11.71 -30.25
N ASN A 65 -14.94 -11.17 -29.73
CA ASN A 65 -13.60 -11.64 -30.09
C ASN A 65 -13.26 -12.90 -29.28
N ASP A 66 -13.05 -14.04 -29.94
CA ASP A 66 -12.79 -15.34 -29.30
C ASP A 66 -11.51 -15.39 -28.43
N ASN A 67 -10.61 -14.41 -28.56
CA ASN A 67 -9.37 -14.31 -27.78
C ASN A 67 -9.48 -13.35 -26.58
N TRP A 68 -10.68 -13.19 -26.02
CA TRP A 68 -10.89 -12.39 -24.80
C TRP A 68 -10.68 -13.23 -23.54
N VAL A 69 -10.20 -12.58 -22.48
CA VAL A 69 -10.11 -13.17 -21.13
C VAL A 69 -11.27 -12.69 -20.29
N GLU A 70 -11.98 -13.62 -19.63
CA GLU A 70 -13.13 -13.28 -18.77
C GLU A 70 -12.71 -12.38 -17.59
N PRO A 71 -13.23 -11.12 -17.50
CA PRO A 71 -12.91 -10.23 -16.39
C PRO A 71 -13.69 -10.63 -15.13
N TYR A 72 -13.00 -10.63 -13.98
CA TYR A 72 -13.54 -11.21 -12.75
C TYR A 72 -14.83 -10.51 -12.26
N TYR A 73 -14.98 -9.17 -12.36
CA TYR A 73 -16.24 -8.42 -12.12
C TYR A 73 -16.10 -6.96 -12.56
N ILE A 74 -16.88 -6.48 -13.53
CA ILE A 74 -16.66 -5.17 -14.19
C ILE A 74 -16.80 -3.96 -13.24
N ARG A 75 -17.96 -3.78 -12.60
CA ARG A 75 -18.27 -2.53 -11.87
C ARG A 75 -17.45 -2.39 -10.58
N ARG A 76 -17.43 -3.46 -9.76
CA ARG A 76 -16.71 -3.47 -8.48
C ARG A 76 -15.20 -3.30 -8.66
N PHE A 77 -14.64 -3.79 -9.77
CA PHE A 77 -13.22 -3.63 -10.06
C PHE A 77 -12.86 -2.16 -10.29
N TYR A 78 -13.66 -1.42 -11.08
CA TYR A 78 -13.42 0.00 -11.31
C TYR A 78 -13.61 0.83 -10.04
N ASP A 79 -14.67 0.56 -9.28
CA ASP A 79 -14.90 1.24 -8.00
C ASP A 79 -13.73 1.04 -7.05
N ILE A 80 -13.16 -0.17 -6.97
CA ILE A 80 -12.00 -0.43 -6.12
C ILE A 80 -10.76 0.27 -6.67
N ALA A 81 -10.50 0.20 -7.98
CA ALA A 81 -9.32 0.80 -8.60
C ALA A 81 -9.29 2.31 -8.40
N ASP A 82 -10.44 2.98 -8.54
CA ASP A 82 -10.53 4.43 -8.43
C ASP A 82 -10.26 4.93 -7.01
N GLU A 83 -10.53 4.12 -5.98
CA GLU A 83 -10.26 4.53 -4.59
C GLU A 83 -8.78 4.57 -4.22
N TYR A 84 -7.89 3.95 -5.01
CA TYR A 84 -6.46 4.05 -4.75
C TYR A 84 -5.86 5.35 -5.28
N ARG A 85 -6.55 6.07 -6.17
CA ARG A 85 -6.03 7.26 -6.83
C ARG A 85 -6.89 8.47 -6.51
N SER A 86 -6.32 9.46 -5.84
CA SER A 86 -7.01 10.74 -5.64
C SER A 86 -7.14 11.48 -6.97
N ASN A 87 -8.37 11.83 -7.34
CA ASN A 87 -8.63 12.67 -8.50
C ASN A 87 -8.44 14.16 -8.19
N GLU A 88 -8.69 14.60 -6.95
CA GLU A 88 -8.51 16.02 -6.55
C GLU A 88 -7.04 16.45 -6.50
N VAL A 89 -6.15 15.58 -5.99
CA VAL A 89 -4.72 15.89 -5.88
C VAL A 89 -3.99 15.76 -7.24
N GLY A 90 -4.59 15.01 -8.18
CA GLY A 90 -4.06 14.84 -9.52
C GLY A 90 -2.60 14.38 -9.53
N TYR A 91 -1.73 15.14 -10.21
CA TYR A 91 -0.30 14.82 -10.36
C TYR A 91 0.58 15.25 -9.17
N ASN A 92 0.05 15.99 -8.18
CA ASN A 92 0.86 16.43 -7.05
C ASN A 92 0.99 15.35 -5.98
N LEU A 93 1.67 14.26 -6.33
CA LEU A 93 1.84 13.08 -5.47
C LEU A 93 2.57 13.38 -4.15
N LYS A 94 3.28 14.51 -4.06
CA LYS A 94 3.90 14.97 -2.81
C LYS A 94 2.86 15.22 -1.73
N ILE A 95 1.67 15.73 -2.08
CA ILE A 95 0.57 15.93 -1.13
C ILE A 95 0.11 14.58 -0.56
N ILE A 96 -0.03 13.56 -1.41
CA ILE A 96 -0.36 12.20 -0.96
C ILE A 96 0.71 11.66 -0.01
N ALA A 97 2.00 11.83 -0.34
CA ALA A 97 3.09 11.40 0.52
C ALA A 97 3.05 12.08 1.90
N MET A 98 2.79 13.39 1.95
CA MET A 98 2.64 14.13 3.21
C MET A 98 1.44 13.64 4.03
N HIS A 99 0.31 13.32 3.38
CA HIS A 99 -0.85 12.77 4.08
C HIS A 99 -0.64 11.33 4.55
N MET A 100 0.17 10.53 3.84
CA MET A 100 0.62 9.22 4.30
C MET A 100 1.55 9.34 5.51
N ASP A 101 2.44 10.33 5.53
CA ASP A 101 3.27 10.62 6.71
C ASP A 101 2.37 10.96 7.91
N ALA A 102 1.43 11.89 7.73
CA ALA A 102 0.45 12.26 8.75
C ALA A 102 -0.38 11.04 9.22
N PHE A 103 -0.80 10.18 8.30
CA PHE A 103 -1.53 8.95 8.59
C PHE A 103 -0.74 8.03 9.54
N TYR A 104 0.55 7.84 9.29
CA TYR A 104 1.40 6.96 10.10
C TYR A 104 1.94 7.59 11.39
N THR A 105 1.69 8.88 11.65
CA THR A 105 1.97 9.48 12.98
C THR A 105 1.10 8.90 14.09
N ASN A 106 -0.08 8.35 13.75
CA ASN A 106 -0.94 7.67 14.70
C ASN A 106 -0.44 6.22 14.92
N SER A 107 -0.14 5.87 16.18
CA SER A 107 0.34 4.54 16.55
C SER A 107 -0.61 3.41 16.15
N ASP A 108 -1.93 3.66 16.17
CA ASP A 108 -2.96 2.69 15.77
C ASP A 108 -2.91 2.38 14.27
N ASN A 109 -2.20 3.17 13.49
CA ASN A 109 -2.06 2.99 12.05
C ASN A 109 -0.77 2.29 11.66
N SER A 110 0.18 2.10 12.59
CA SER A 110 1.52 1.55 12.32
C SER A 110 1.52 0.22 11.58
N ARG A 111 0.54 -0.64 11.88
CA ARG A 111 0.39 -1.98 11.30
C ARG A 111 -0.44 -2.03 10.03
N ILE A 112 -1.05 -0.92 9.61
CA ILE A 112 -1.88 -0.88 8.40
C ILE A 112 -0.96 -0.91 7.16
N PRO A 113 -1.11 -1.88 6.23
CA PRO A 113 -0.28 -1.98 5.03
C PRO A 113 -0.31 -0.71 4.17
N VAL A 114 0.82 -0.39 3.52
CA VAL A 114 1.00 0.85 2.74
C VAL A 114 -0.03 1.01 1.62
N MET A 115 -0.42 -0.07 0.96
CA MET A 115 -1.46 0.01 -0.08
C MET A 115 -2.84 0.30 0.50
N GLU A 116 -3.14 -0.21 1.71
CA GLU A 116 -4.41 0.02 2.38
C GLU A 116 -4.49 1.46 2.93
N SER A 117 -3.39 1.98 3.48
CA SER A 117 -3.29 3.39 3.89
C SER A 117 -3.36 4.34 2.68
N LEU A 118 -2.69 4.04 1.56
CA LEU A 118 -2.77 4.83 0.33
C LEU A 118 -4.22 4.99 -0.15
N ARG A 119 -4.98 3.89 -0.16
CA ARG A 119 -6.41 3.94 -0.51
C ARG A 119 -7.23 4.81 0.45
N ILE A 120 -6.99 4.69 1.76
CA ILE A 120 -7.69 5.51 2.76
C ILE A 120 -7.34 6.99 2.58
N VAL A 121 -6.06 7.32 2.40
CA VAL A 121 -5.59 8.69 2.18
C VAL A 121 -6.17 9.26 0.88
N SER A 122 -6.13 8.52 -0.22
CA SER A 122 -6.71 8.95 -1.50
C SER A 122 -8.20 9.28 -1.38
N LEU A 123 -8.98 8.48 -0.65
CA LEU A 123 -10.39 8.76 -0.37
C LEU A 123 -10.59 10.03 0.46
N ILE A 124 -9.76 10.27 1.48
CA ILE A 124 -9.85 11.50 2.29
C ILE A 124 -9.57 12.73 1.42
N GLN A 125 -8.58 12.62 0.52
CA GLN A 125 -8.22 13.70 -0.40
C GLN A 125 -9.32 13.98 -1.41
N ASP A 126 -10.08 12.98 -1.83
CA ASP A 126 -11.23 13.15 -2.73
C ASP A 126 -12.53 13.54 -1.99
N GLY A 127 -12.45 13.92 -0.71
CA GLY A 127 -13.62 14.34 0.07
C GLY A 127 -14.55 13.21 0.53
N GLU A 128 -14.23 11.95 0.23
CA GLU A 128 -15.00 10.73 0.55
C GLU A 128 -14.82 10.30 2.03
N ARG A 129 -15.03 11.24 2.95
CA ARG A 129 -14.70 11.11 4.38
C ARG A 129 -15.37 9.93 5.07
N ASP A 130 -16.67 9.74 4.89
CA ASP A 130 -17.42 8.66 5.55
C ASP A 130 -16.89 7.29 5.14
N ARG A 131 -16.59 7.15 3.84
CA ARG A 131 -16.07 5.92 3.27
C ARG A 131 -14.63 5.66 3.73
N ALA A 132 -13.80 6.70 3.78
CA ALA A 132 -12.44 6.61 4.30
C ALA A 132 -12.43 6.23 5.79
N ASN A 133 -13.25 6.87 6.61
CA ASN A 133 -13.36 6.61 8.05
C ASN A 133 -13.82 5.17 8.32
N LEU A 134 -14.83 4.68 7.60
CA LEU A 134 -15.27 3.30 7.72
C LEU A 134 -14.15 2.31 7.37
N ARG A 135 -13.34 2.61 6.36
CA ARG A 135 -12.18 1.78 5.99
C ARG A 135 -11.08 1.84 7.03
N LEU A 136 -10.76 3.01 7.56
CA LEU A 136 -9.79 3.19 8.62
C LEU A 136 -10.16 2.35 9.85
N LEU A 137 -11.41 2.46 10.33
CA LEU A 137 -11.89 1.69 11.48
C LEU A 137 -11.79 0.18 11.25
N LYS A 138 -12.11 -0.28 10.04
CA LYS A 138 -11.97 -1.70 9.66
C LYS A 138 -10.50 -2.14 9.63
N ALA A 139 -9.62 -1.32 9.08
CA ALA A 139 -8.19 -1.60 8.99
C ALA A 139 -7.54 -1.66 10.38
N GLN A 140 -7.80 -0.67 11.23
CA GLN A 140 -7.34 -0.66 12.63
C GLN A 140 -7.82 -1.90 13.38
N ARG A 141 -9.12 -2.24 13.25
CA ARG A 141 -9.67 -3.45 13.88
C ARG A 141 -9.05 -4.75 13.36
N LYS A 142 -8.59 -4.77 12.11
CA LYS A 142 -8.00 -5.96 11.48
C LYS A 142 -6.55 -6.15 11.90
N HIS A 143 -5.78 -5.06 12.00
CA HIS A 143 -4.32 -5.11 12.14
C HIS A 143 -3.80 -4.83 13.56
N ASN A 144 -4.65 -4.28 14.45
CA ASN A 144 -4.30 -4.03 15.87
C ASN A 144 -4.81 -5.13 16.82
N LYS A 145 -5.34 -6.23 16.27
CA LYS A 145 -5.70 -7.42 17.06
C LYS A 145 -4.51 -8.34 17.27
#